data_AF-A0A7D5Z7Z3-F1
#
_entry.id   AF-A0A7D5Z7Z3-F1
#
_cell.length_a   1.000
_cell.length_b   1.000
_cell.length_c   1.000
_cell.angle_alpha   90.00
_cell.angle_beta   90.00
_cell.angle_gamma   90.00
#
_symmetry.space_group_name_H-M   'P 1'
#
loop_
_entity.id
_entity.type
_entity.pdbx_description
1 polymer ?
#
loop_
_entity_poly.entity_id
_entity_poly.type
_entity_poly.pdbx_seq_one_letter_code
_entity_poly.pdbx_strand_id
1 'polypeptide(L)'
;MLGYPKIMVLTAQLVAIATATPEVNNNVKRDVWPGCLDQHTTRALTDSKASVTTPSPVRSPMASNCNKFCWVPPGAWCESVAKNNGITTEKFVAWNAYVGLKCDGLWANYYACVGVGE
;
A
#
# COMPACT_ATOMS: atom_id res chain seq x y z
N MET A 1 -6.07 66.27 -9.85
CA MET A 1 -5.05 65.34 -9.34
C MET A 1 -5.79 64.03 -9.03
N LEU A 2 -5.92 63.10 -9.98
CA LEU A 2 -5.01 61.98 -10.23
C LEU A 2 -4.72 61.15 -8.96
N GLY A 3 -5.30 59.94 -8.91
CA GLY A 3 -5.06 58.96 -7.86
C GLY A 3 -5.84 57.66 -8.06
N TYR A 4 -5.64 56.98 -9.19
CA TYR A 4 -6.07 55.58 -9.38
C TYR A 4 -5.24 54.67 -8.46
N PRO A 5 -5.86 53.84 -7.58
CA PRO A 5 -5.18 52.66 -7.10
C PRO A 5 -5.14 51.60 -8.21
N LYS A 6 -3.91 51.19 -8.47
CA LYS A 6 -3.44 50.26 -9.47
C LYS A 6 -4.12 48.89 -9.37
N ILE A 7 -4.40 48.33 -10.54
CA ILE A 7 -4.77 46.94 -10.81
C ILE A 7 -3.77 45.98 -10.14
N MET A 8 -4.28 45.03 -9.36
CA MET A 8 -3.72 43.68 -9.28
C MET A 8 -4.89 42.70 -9.16
N VAL A 9 -5.31 42.18 -10.31
CA VAL A 9 -6.03 40.91 -10.37
C VAL A 9 -5.00 39.84 -9.99
N LEU A 10 -5.11 39.25 -8.80
CA LEU A 10 -4.49 37.97 -8.50
C LEU A 10 -5.59 36.99 -8.08
N THR A 11 -5.81 36.05 -8.98
CA THR A 11 -6.58 34.83 -8.80
C THR A 11 -6.03 34.04 -7.62
N ALA A 12 -6.86 33.77 -6.63
CA ALA A 12 -6.68 32.64 -5.73
C ALA A 12 -7.95 31.82 -5.82
N GLN A 13 -8.01 30.91 -6.80
CA GLN A 13 -8.80 29.71 -6.63
C GLN A 13 -8.19 29.00 -5.42
N LEU A 14 -8.80 29.16 -4.25
CA LEU A 14 -8.50 28.26 -3.15
C LEU A 14 -8.93 26.88 -3.63
N VAL A 15 -7.90 26.12 -3.98
CA VAL A 15 -7.91 24.67 -4.14
C VAL A 15 -8.80 24.11 -3.04
N ALA A 16 -9.90 23.47 -3.44
CA ALA A 16 -10.57 22.53 -2.58
C ALA A 16 -9.54 21.44 -2.27
N ILE A 17 -8.79 21.63 -1.19
CA ILE A 17 -8.15 20.53 -0.48
C ILE A 17 -9.30 19.70 0.06
N ALA A 18 -9.80 18.80 -0.79
CA ALA A 18 -10.36 17.56 -0.31
C ALA A 18 -9.20 16.84 0.38
N THR A 19 -8.91 17.23 1.62
CA THR A 19 -8.27 16.33 2.55
C THR A 19 -9.28 15.23 2.78
N ALA A 20 -9.27 14.24 1.89
CA ALA A 20 -9.85 12.95 2.18
C ALA A 20 -9.00 12.36 3.31
N THR A 21 -9.30 12.78 4.53
CA THR A 21 -9.03 11.95 5.69
C THR A 21 -9.83 10.67 5.44
N PRO A 22 -9.21 9.49 5.42
CA PRO A 22 -9.99 8.26 5.44
C PRO A 22 -10.89 8.31 6.68
N GLU A 23 -12.18 8.31 6.42
CA GLU A 23 -13.23 8.37 7.43
C GLU A 23 -13.15 7.07 8.26
N VAL A 24 -12.64 7.18 9.48
CA VAL A 24 -12.67 6.07 10.44
C VAL A 24 -14.12 5.91 10.91
N ASN A 25 -14.87 5.02 10.26
CA ASN A 25 -16.13 4.58 10.82
C ASN A 25 -15.85 3.61 11.98
N ASN A 26 -16.57 3.78 13.09
CA ASN A 26 -16.35 3.01 14.33
C ASN A 26 -16.77 1.53 14.27
N ASN A 27 -16.98 1.00 13.06
CA ASN A 27 -17.15 -0.43 12.79
C ASN A 27 -15.84 -1.10 12.35
N VAL A 28 -14.76 -0.32 12.24
CA VAL A 28 -13.42 -0.84 11.99
C VAL A 28 -12.85 -1.39 13.30
N LYS A 29 -12.75 -2.72 13.41
CA LYS A 29 -12.03 -3.40 14.49
C LYS A 29 -10.63 -2.78 14.61
N ARG A 30 -10.16 -2.50 15.83
CA ARG A 30 -8.87 -1.86 16.13
C ARG A 30 -7.63 -2.72 15.79
N ASP A 31 -7.73 -3.59 14.79
CA ASP A 31 -6.70 -4.49 14.24
C ASP A 31 -6.28 -4.06 12.82
N VAL A 32 -6.40 -2.75 12.52
CA VAL A 32 -6.30 -2.23 11.15
C VAL A 32 -4.87 -2.29 10.66
N TRP A 33 -4.56 -3.34 9.94
CA TRP A 33 -3.39 -3.39 9.08
C TRP A 33 -3.49 -2.23 8.08
N PRO A 34 -2.48 -1.33 7.97
CA PRO A 34 -2.47 -0.30 6.94
C PRO A 34 -2.59 -1.00 5.59
N GLY A 35 -3.71 -0.80 4.93
CA GLY A 35 -4.28 -1.72 3.94
C GLY A 35 -3.31 -2.28 2.90
N CYS A 36 -3.67 -3.42 2.36
CA CYS A 36 -2.93 -4.03 1.26
C CYS A 36 -3.25 -3.32 -0.05
N LEU A 37 -2.23 -3.15 -0.89
CA LEU A 37 -2.42 -2.78 -2.27
C LEU A 37 -2.85 -4.05 -3.01
N ASP A 38 -4.15 -4.14 -3.29
CA ASP A 38 -4.60 -4.97 -4.39
C ASP A 38 -4.30 -4.23 -5.70
N GLN A 39 -3.93 -4.98 -6.74
CA GLN A 39 -3.81 -4.43 -8.09
C GLN A 39 -5.20 -4.23 -8.72
N HIS A 40 -6.28 -4.18 -7.93
CA HIS A 40 -7.63 -4.45 -8.43
C HIS A 40 -8.64 -3.37 -8.03
N THR A 41 -8.32 -2.11 -8.31
CA THR A 41 -9.35 -1.07 -8.50
C THR A 41 -9.40 -0.66 -9.97
N THR A 42 -10.07 -1.50 -10.78
CA THR A 42 -11.03 -1.18 -11.87
C THR A 42 -11.39 -2.50 -12.56
N ARG A 43 -12.66 -2.93 -12.53
CA ARG A 43 -13.12 -4.11 -13.28
C ARG A 43 -13.09 -3.78 -14.78
N ALA A 44 -12.06 -4.23 -15.49
CA ALA A 44 -12.10 -4.42 -16.94
C ALA A 44 -11.91 -5.92 -17.20
N LEU A 45 -12.96 -6.57 -17.70
CA LEU A 45 -12.88 -7.93 -18.22
C LEU A 45 -12.15 -7.84 -19.56
N THR A 46 -10.91 -8.31 -19.65
CA THR A 46 -10.37 -9.04 -20.79
C THR A 46 -8.97 -9.56 -20.47
N ASP A 47 -8.77 -10.81 -20.88
CA ASP A 47 -7.52 -11.56 -20.91
C ASP A 47 -6.34 -10.70 -21.40
N SER A 48 -5.50 -10.26 -20.46
CA SER A 48 -4.18 -9.69 -20.69
C SER A 48 -3.44 -9.70 -19.37
N LYS A 49 -2.22 -10.25 -19.36
CA LYS A 49 -1.26 -10.19 -18.26
C LYS A 49 -1.09 -8.73 -17.83
N ALA A 50 -1.87 -8.28 -16.84
CA ALA A 50 -1.72 -6.95 -16.29
C ALA A 50 -0.32 -6.87 -15.68
N SER A 51 0.50 -5.94 -16.17
CA SER A 51 1.84 -5.73 -15.64
C SER A 51 1.71 -5.18 -14.23
N VAL A 52 2.06 -5.99 -13.24
CA VAL A 52 1.99 -5.62 -11.83
C VAL A 52 3.08 -4.59 -11.54
N THR A 53 2.68 -3.37 -11.18
CA THR A 53 3.66 -2.36 -10.71
C THR A 53 4.05 -2.69 -9.27
N THR A 54 5.34 -2.90 -9.03
CA THR A 54 5.86 -3.12 -7.67
C THR A 54 5.92 -1.78 -6.93
N PRO A 55 5.29 -1.65 -5.75
CA PRO A 55 5.33 -0.42 -4.97
C PRO A 55 6.72 -0.18 -4.35
N SER A 56 6.93 1.02 -3.80
CA SER A 56 8.15 1.39 -3.09
C SER A 56 7.81 1.88 -1.67
N PRO A 57 8.60 1.51 -0.64
CA PRO A 57 9.79 0.66 -0.69
C PRO A 57 9.47 -0.85 -0.52
N VAL A 58 10.28 -1.71 -1.14
CA VAL A 58 10.25 -3.17 -0.99
C VAL A 58 11.63 -3.71 -0.62
N ARG A 59 11.70 -4.95 -0.13
CA ARG A 59 12.96 -5.66 0.14
C ARG A 59 13.11 -6.85 -0.79
N SER A 60 14.36 -7.20 -1.08
CA SER A 60 14.74 -8.38 -1.87
C SER A 60 15.56 -9.35 -1.01
N PRO A 61 15.50 -10.66 -1.27
CA PRO A 61 14.75 -11.34 -2.34
C PRO A 61 13.24 -11.49 -2.05
N MET A 62 12.41 -11.11 -3.03
CA MET A 62 10.95 -11.25 -3.04
C MET A 62 10.52 -12.03 -4.31
N ALA A 63 9.40 -12.75 -4.26
CA ALA A 63 8.90 -13.53 -5.38
C ALA A 63 8.73 -12.67 -6.65
N SER A 64 9.24 -13.15 -7.78
CA SER A 64 9.21 -12.43 -9.06
C SER A 64 7.81 -12.31 -9.66
N ASN A 65 6.90 -13.20 -9.29
CA ASN A 65 5.49 -13.18 -9.69
C ASN A 65 4.57 -12.59 -8.62
N CYS A 66 5.10 -11.80 -7.68
CA CYS A 66 4.27 -11.11 -6.70
C CYS A 66 3.26 -10.20 -7.40
N ASN A 67 1.97 -10.35 -7.06
CA ASN A 67 0.88 -9.54 -7.62
C ASN A 67 0.01 -8.86 -6.54
N LYS A 68 0.32 -9.07 -5.25
CA LYS A 68 -0.38 -8.41 -4.13
C LYS A 68 0.63 -8.02 -3.06
N PHE A 69 0.58 -6.76 -2.64
CA PHE A 69 1.54 -6.18 -1.70
C PHE A 69 0.83 -5.65 -0.46
N CYS A 70 1.41 -5.85 0.73
CA CYS A 70 0.91 -5.24 1.96
C CYS A 70 1.98 -4.47 2.68
N TRP A 71 1.61 -3.30 3.20
CA TRP A 71 2.49 -2.51 4.05
C TRP A 71 2.71 -3.21 5.38
N VAL A 72 3.94 -3.37 5.83
CA VAL A 72 4.24 -3.99 7.13
C VAL A 72 4.26 -2.90 8.21
N PRO A 73 3.29 -2.82 9.14
CA PRO A 73 3.33 -1.84 10.21
C PRO A 73 4.44 -2.16 11.23
N PRO A 74 4.94 -1.15 11.97
CA PRO A 74 5.81 -1.38 13.12
C PRO A 74 5.22 -2.40 14.10
N GLY A 75 6.05 -3.33 14.58
CA GLY A 75 5.64 -4.39 15.52
C GLY A 75 4.97 -5.61 14.87
N ALA A 76 4.84 -5.65 13.54
CA ALA A 76 4.40 -6.84 12.83
C ALA A 76 5.43 -7.99 12.89
N TRP A 77 4.93 -9.21 12.75
CA TRP A 77 5.72 -10.43 12.57
C TRP A 77 5.15 -11.26 11.42
N CYS A 78 5.91 -12.20 10.86
CA CYS A 78 5.50 -12.94 9.66
C CYS A 78 4.15 -13.63 9.84
N GLU A 79 3.91 -14.22 11.02
CA GLU A 79 2.64 -14.85 11.36
C GLU A 79 1.49 -13.85 11.35
N SER A 80 1.68 -12.63 11.86
CA SER A 80 0.60 -11.63 11.88
C SER A 80 0.34 -11.08 10.48
N VAL A 81 1.37 -10.86 9.65
CA VAL A 81 1.21 -10.49 8.23
C VAL A 81 0.42 -11.57 7.48
N ALA A 82 0.83 -12.83 7.66
CA ALA A 82 0.25 -13.98 6.97
C ALA A 82 -1.22 -14.18 7.39
N LYS A 83 -1.50 -14.18 8.69
CA LYS A 83 -2.85 -14.30 9.25
C LYS A 83 -3.78 -13.20 8.75
N ASN A 84 -3.30 -11.94 8.74
CA ASN A 84 -4.09 -10.81 8.25
C ASN A 84 -4.43 -10.92 6.75
N ASN A 85 -3.61 -11.66 5.99
CA ASN A 85 -3.80 -11.87 4.55
C ASN A 85 -4.41 -13.21 4.17
N GLY A 86 -4.77 -14.05 5.16
CA GLY A 86 -5.35 -15.37 4.91
C GLY A 86 -4.39 -16.34 4.21
N ILE A 87 -3.08 -16.17 4.41
CA ILE A 87 -2.04 -17.06 3.88
C ILE A 87 -1.31 -17.77 5.02
N THR A 88 -0.57 -18.84 4.71
CA THR A 88 0.28 -19.49 5.71
C THR A 88 1.59 -18.72 5.88
N THR A 89 2.21 -18.83 7.05
CA THR A 89 3.52 -18.22 7.31
C THR A 89 4.58 -18.76 6.34
N GLU A 90 4.49 -20.04 5.97
CA GLU A 90 5.41 -20.66 5.00
C GLU A 90 5.28 -20.01 3.62
N LYS A 91 4.06 -19.73 3.15
CA LYS A 91 3.85 -18.98 1.90
C LYS A 91 4.45 -17.58 1.98
N PHE A 92 4.21 -16.88 3.10
CA PHE A 92 4.76 -15.55 3.30
C PHE A 92 6.29 -15.54 3.27
N VAL A 93 6.93 -16.47 3.98
CA VAL A 93 8.40 -16.61 4.00
C VAL A 93 8.93 -17.04 2.62
N ALA A 94 8.25 -17.94 1.92
CA ALA A 94 8.63 -18.36 0.58
C ALA A 94 8.58 -17.19 -0.43
N TRP A 95 7.57 -16.32 -0.32
CA TRP A 95 7.45 -15.16 -1.20
C TRP A 95 8.34 -13.98 -0.80
N ASN A 96 8.83 -13.96 0.43
CA ASN A 96 9.65 -12.89 0.97
C ASN A 96 10.90 -13.47 1.63
N ALA A 97 11.73 -14.18 0.88
CA ALA A 97 12.87 -14.92 1.42
C ALA A 97 13.85 -14.06 2.26
N TYR A 98 13.87 -12.73 2.06
CA TYR A 98 14.62 -11.79 2.90
C TYR A 98 14.25 -11.83 4.39
N VAL A 99 13.04 -12.27 4.74
CA VAL A 99 12.61 -12.32 6.15
C VAL A 99 13.29 -13.44 6.93
N GLY A 100 13.79 -14.47 6.24
CA GLY A 100 14.37 -15.68 6.84
C GLY A 100 13.33 -16.57 7.53
N LEU A 101 13.70 -17.82 7.79
CA LEU A 101 12.80 -18.83 8.39
C LEU A 101 12.30 -18.45 9.78
N LYS A 102 13.11 -17.67 10.52
CA LYS A 102 12.77 -17.18 11.86
C LYS A 102 12.03 -15.84 11.84
N CYS A 103 11.82 -15.24 10.66
CA CYS A 103 11.22 -13.92 10.48
C CYS A 103 12.04 -12.71 11.01
N ASP A 104 13.29 -12.93 11.45
CA ASP A 104 14.14 -11.85 11.99
C ASP A 104 14.47 -10.75 10.95
N GLY A 105 14.30 -11.04 9.65
CA GLY A 105 14.54 -10.11 8.56
C GLY A 105 13.32 -9.29 8.12
N LEU A 106 12.18 -9.38 8.81
CA LEU A 106 10.99 -8.59 8.46
C LEU A 106 11.18 -7.12 8.82
N TRP A 107 11.02 -6.24 7.83
CA TRP A 107 11.19 -4.80 8.01
C TRP A 107 9.84 -4.11 8.08
N ALA A 108 9.62 -3.37 9.16
CA ALA A 108 8.51 -2.44 9.25
C ALA A 108 8.69 -1.27 8.27
N ASN A 109 7.58 -0.70 7.83
CA ASN A 109 7.50 0.38 6.86
C ASN A 109 7.97 0.02 5.44
N TYR A 110 7.79 -1.25 5.05
CA TYR A 110 8.05 -1.77 3.71
C TYR A 110 6.84 -2.53 3.20
N TYR A 111 6.70 -2.62 1.88
CA TYR A 111 5.76 -3.54 1.26
C TYR A 111 6.36 -4.96 1.23
N ALA A 112 5.55 -5.93 1.65
CA ALA A 112 5.84 -7.35 1.52
C ALA A 112 4.86 -8.02 0.55
N CYS A 113 5.30 -9.08 -0.11
CA CYS A 113 4.46 -9.88 -0.98
C CYS A 113 3.49 -10.76 -0.17
N VAL A 114 2.21 -10.71 -0.51
CA VAL A 114 1.17 -11.52 0.15
C VAL A 114 0.30 -12.29 -0.85
N GLY A 115 0.67 -12.27 -2.13
CA GLY A 115 -0.01 -12.99 -3.19
C GLY A 115 0.84 -12.98 -4.46
N VAL A 116 0.77 -14.09 -5.19
CA VAL A 116 1.47 -14.29 -6.45
C VAL A 116 0.48 -14.59 -7.56
N GLY A 117 0.82 -14.20 -8.79
CA GLY A 117 0.07 -14.58 -9.99
C GLY A 117 0.45 -15.97 -10.49
N GLU A 118 -0.51 -16.66 -11.13
CA GLU A 118 -0.29 -17.88 -11.91
C GLU A 118 0.40 -17.60 -13.25
#